data_AF-A0A835D5S7-F1
#
_entry.id   AF-A0A835D5S7-F1
#
_cell.length_a   1.000
_cell.length_b   1.000
_cell.length_c   1.000
_cell.angle_alpha   90.00
_cell.angle_beta   90.00
_cell.angle_gamma   90.00
#
_symmetry.space_group_name_H-M   'P 1'
#
loop_
_entity.id
_entity.type
_entity.pdbx_description
1 polymer ?
#
loop_
_entity_poly.entity_id
_entity_poly.type
_entity_poly.pdbx_seq_one_letter_code
_entity_poly.pdbx_strand_id
1 'polypeptide(L)'
;MQKEERECRSHVLVFPLPIQGHINPMLQFCKRLASKGIKVTLATSIFITKSMQPEVGSVAIEPISDGFDEGGIMEAESFDAYLDRFEAVGSKTLPELIEKQEISGCPIKCLVYDSVMPWALDIVKQLGIVGASFFTQSCAVDVIFYHVHQGMLSIPVQEPIISLPGLPLLGIHDLPSFVYAKGSYPSIRRLLIKQFSNFEKAEWLLFNTFDKLEDEVVNWMAKQWPIKTIGPTVPSMYLDKRVEEDKNYSLNLFKPNADACMKWLNTKESDSVVYVSFGSLASLGEEQMEELALGLKGSNRYFLWVVRASEQNKLPSKFAEETSEKGLLVTWCPQLEVLAHPAVGCFITHCGWNSTLEGLSLGVPMVTMPQWTDQTTNAKFVTEIWKAGVRVMVDEKGIVTREEMELCIREVMEREKGKEIRRNASKWKELAKEAMDEGGSSDNNIEEFVAGLHL
;
A
#
# COMPACT_ATOMS: atom_id res chain seq x y z
N MET A 1 -31.62 -17.56 30.12
CA MET A 1 -32.05 -16.87 28.89
C MET A 1 -32.00 -15.38 29.13
N GLN A 2 -30.83 -14.77 28.96
CA GLN A 2 -30.66 -13.32 28.79
C GLN A 2 -29.39 -13.16 27.96
N LYS A 3 -29.54 -13.37 26.65
CA LYS A 3 -28.48 -13.26 25.66
C LYS A 3 -29.12 -12.78 24.36
N GLU A 4 -29.78 -11.64 24.41
CA GLU A 4 -30.42 -11.03 23.25
C GLU A 4 -30.45 -9.50 23.45
N GLU A 5 -30.02 -8.80 22.40
CA GLU A 5 -29.88 -7.34 22.23
C GLU A 5 -28.70 -6.65 22.94
N ARG A 6 -27.46 -6.94 22.47
CA ARG A 6 -26.49 -5.84 22.37
C ARG A 6 -26.96 -4.96 21.21
N GLU A 7 -27.54 -3.80 21.51
CA GLU A 7 -27.67 -2.71 20.53
C GLU A 7 -26.34 -2.54 19.80
N CYS A 8 -26.37 -2.45 18.46
CA CYS A 8 -25.19 -2.15 17.66
C CYS A 8 -24.76 -0.70 17.89
N ARG A 9 -24.07 -0.44 19.01
CA ARG A 9 -23.79 0.92 19.49
C ARG A 9 -22.78 1.70 18.64
N SER A 10 -21.85 1.01 17.97
CA SER A 10 -20.85 1.64 17.11
C SER A 10 -20.58 0.77 15.87
N HIS A 11 -21.03 1.25 14.71
CA HIS A 11 -20.88 0.60 13.41
C HIS A 11 -20.11 1.52 12.47
N VAL A 12 -18.99 1.02 11.94
CA VAL A 12 -18.16 1.72 10.95
C VAL A 12 -18.36 1.08 9.58
N LEU A 13 -18.69 1.91 8.59
CA LEU A 13 -18.64 1.53 7.18
C LEU A 13 -17.27 1.93 6.63
N VAL A 14 -16.56 1.01 5.98
CA VAL A 14 -15.27 1.27 5.35
C VAL A 14 -15.41 1.15 3.85
N PHE A 15 -14.97 2.18 3.11
CA PHE A 15 -15.23 2.33 1.68
C PHE A 15 -13.94 2.62 0.90
N PRO A 16 -13.17 1.57 0.54
CA PRO A 16 -11.96 1.67 -0.27
C PRO A 16 -12.25 1.93 -1.74
N LEU A 17 -11.29 2.53 -2.46
CA LEU A 17 -11.24 2.38 -3.91
C LEU A 17 -11.06 0.88 -4.22
N PRO A 18 -11.84 0.25 -5.12
CA PRO A 18 -11.87 -1.21 -5.28
C PRO A 18 -10.67 -1.74 -6.11
N ILE A 19 -9.47 -1.40 -5.65
CA ILE A 19 -8.18 -1.84 -6.18
C ILE A 19 -7.40 -2.42 -5.01
N GLN A 20 -6.67 -3.52 -5.22
CA GLN A 20 -6.01 -4.27 -4.15
C GLN A 20 -5.09 -3.42 -3.25
N GLY A 21 -4.37 -2.45 -3.82
CA GLY A 21 -3.51 -1.54 -3.06
C GLY A 21 -4.25 -0.64 -2.07
N HIS A 22 -5.56 -0.46 -2.24
CA HIS A 22 -6.41 0.36 -1.38
C HIS A 22 -7.28 -0.51 -0.46
N ILE A 23 -7.84 -1.60 -0.99
CA ILE A 23 -8.64 -2.57 -0.22
C ILE A 23 -7.82 -3.18 0.92
N ASN A 24 -6.60 -3.65 0.64
CA ASN A 24 -5.81 -4.40 1.62
C ASN A 24 -5.54 -3.60 2.90
N PRO A 25 -4.94 -2.39 2.86
CA PRO A 25 -4.68 -1.62 4.07
C PRO A 25 -5.96 -1.26 4.83
N MET A 26 -7.04 -0.91 4.13
CA MET A 26 -8.31 -0.58 4.76
C MET A 26 -9.00 -1.81 5.38
N LEU A 27 -8.88 -3.00 4.78
CA LEU A 27 -9.35 -4.26 5.38
C LEU A 27 -8.56 -4.59 6.65
N GLN A 28 -7.25 -4.39 6.67
CA GLN A 28 -6.45 -4.62 7.88
C GLN A 28 -6.89 -3.68 9.01
N PHE A 29 -7.19 -2.42 8.68
CA PHE A 29 -7.79 -1.50 9.64
C PHE A 29 -9.17 -1.96 10.11
N CYS A 30 -10.02 -2.51 9.22
CA CYS A 30 -11.31 -3.11 9.61
C CYS A 30 -11.15 -4.21 10.65
N LYS A 31 -10.22 -5.15 10.41
CA LYS A 31 -9.94 -6.25 11.36
C LYS A 31 -9.46 -5.73 12.70
N ARG A 32 -8.64 -4.68 12.70
CA ARG A 32 -8.17 -4.03 13.92
C ARG A 32 -9.31 -3.40 14.70
N LEU A 33 -10.20 -2.66 14.04
CA LEU A 33 -11.40 -2.09 14.68
C LEU A 33 -12.32 -3.20 15.23
N ALA A 34 -12.53 -4.27 14.48
CA ALA A 34 -13.34 -5.41 14.91
C ALA A 34 -12.76 -6.09 16.16
N SER A 35 -11.42 -6.22 16.24
CA SER A 35 -10.74 -6.74 17.44
C SER A 35 -10.94 -5.90 18.70
N LYS A 36 -11.26 -4.60 18.53
CA LYS A 36 -11.60 -3.65 19.60
C LYS A 36 -13.11 -3.59 19.88
N GLY A 37 -13.90 -4.51 19.32
CA GLY A 37 -15.33 -4.66 19.60
C GLY A 37 -16.25 -3.77 18.76
N ILE A 38 -15.73 -3.12 17.72
CA ILE A 38 -16.51 -2.30 16.79
C ILE A 38 -17.15 -3.17 15.72
N LYS A 39 -18.43 -2.95 15.41
CA LYS A 39 -19.03 -3.58 14.22
C LYS A 39 -18.45 -2.89 13.00
N VAL A 40 -17.91 -3.66 12.05
CA VAL A 40 -17.31 -3.11 10.84
C VAL A 40 -17.91 -3.77 9.61
N THR A 41 -18.30 -2.95 8.64
CA THR A 41 -18.69 -3.38 7.30
C THR A 41 -17.72 -2.80 6.29
N LEU A 42 -17.11 -3.64 5.47
CA LEU A 42 -16.34 -3.23 4.30
C LEU A 42 -17.25 -3.23 3.07
N ALA A 43 -17.45 -2.08 2.46
CA ALA A 43 -18.17 -1.93 1.20
C ALA A 43 -17.19 -2.07 0.03
N THR A 44 -17.41 -3.05 -0.86
CA THR A 44 -16.58 -3.25 -2.06
C THR A 44 -17.44 -3.57 -3.28
N SER A 45 -16.88 -3.46 -4.48
CA SER A 45 -17.66 -3.58 -5.71
C SER A 45 -18.37 -4.95 -5.83
N ILE A 46 -19.55 -4.96 -6.45
CA ILE A 46 -20.30 -6.18 -6.76
C ILE A 46 -19.40 -7.20 -7.48
N PHE A 47 -18.61 -6.76 -8.45
CA PHE A 47 -17.66 -7.61 -9.16
C PHE A 47 -16.70 -8.35 -8.21
N ILE A 48 -16.09 -7.63 -7.26
CA ILE A 48 -15.15 -8.21 -6.29
C ILE A 48 -15.85 -9.22 -5.38
N THR A 49 -17.03 -8.89 -4.86
CA THR A 49 -17.78 -9.82 -3.99
C THR A 49 -18.18 -11.10 -4.72
N LYS A 50 -18.64 -11.00 -5.97
CA LYS A 50 -19.01 -12.14 -6.81
C LYS A 50 -17.81 -13.02 -7.17
N SER A 51 -16.70 -12.39 -7.58
CA SER A 51 -15.54 -13.10 -8.13
C SER A 51 -14.66 -13.76 -7.06
N MET A 52 -14.66 -13.23 -5.83
CA MET A 52 -13.72 -13.65 -4.80
C MET A 52 -14.35 -14.37 -3.60
N GLN A 53 -15.64 -14.14 -3.32
CA GLN A 53 -16.33 -14.65 -2.13
C GLN A 53 -15.47 -14.53 -0.85
N PRO A 54 -15.05 -13.29 -0.50
CA PRO A 54 -14.07 -13.08 0.55
C PRO A 54 -14.57 -13.53 1.93
N GLU A 55 -13.81 -14.42 2.57
CA GLU A 55 -13.99 -14.81 3.97
C GLU A 55 -13.05 -13.97 4.85
N VAL A 56 -13.59 -12.89 5.43
CA VAL A 56 -12.81 -11.90 6.20
C VAL A 56 -13.08 -11.94 7.72
N GLY A 57 -13.61 -13.06 8.21
CA GLY A 57 -13.79 -13.30 9.65
C GLY A 57 -14.83 -12.37 10.27
N SER A 58 -14.41 -11.60 11.27
CA SER A 58 -15.26 -10.67 12.03
C SER A 58 -15.77 -9.44 11.27
N VAL A 59 -15.25 -9.18 10.06
CA VAL A 59 -15.65 -8.04 9.22
C VAL A 59 -16.81 -8.45 8.31
N ALA A 60 -17.90 -7.66 8.29
CA ALA A 60 -18.96 -7.88 7.30
C ALA A 60 -18.53 -7.32 5.93
N ILE A 61 -18.96 -7.97 4.84
CA ILE A 61 -18.76 -7.45 3.48
C ILE A 61 -20.11 -7.18 2.85
N GLU A 62 -20.26 -5.97 2.35
CA GLU A 62 -21.47 -5.55 1.63
C GLU A 62 -21.09 -5.14 0.20
N PRO A 63 -21.81 -5.65 -0.81
CA PRO A 63 -21.58 -5.23 -2.18
C PRO A 63 -22.15 -3.82 -2.42
N ILE A 64 -21.45 -3.05 -3.23
CA ILE A 64 -21.91 -1.78 -3.78
C ILE A 64 -21.67 -1.76 -5.28
N SER A 65 -22.59 -1.20 -6.05
CA SER A 65 -22.37 -1.02 -7.49
C SER A 65 -21.40 0.12 -7.72
N ASP A 66 -20.35 -0.14 -8.50
CA ASP A 66 -19.47 0.89 -9.06
C ASP A 66 -19.84 1.25 -10.50
N GLY A 67 -20.92 0.67 -11.01
CA GLY A 67 -21.38 0.83 -12.38
C GLY A 67 -20.73 -0.12 -13.39
N PHE A 68 -19.85 -1.02 -12.96
CA PHE A 68 -19.17 -2.06 -13.75
C PHE A 68 -19.23 -3.42 -13.04
N ASP A 69 -20.43 -3.88 -12.74
CA ASP A 69 -20.70 -5.00 -11.83
C ASP A 69 -20.33 -6.39 -12.39
N GLU A 70 -19.98 -6.48 -13.67
CA GLU A 70 -19.68 -7.74 -14.38
C GLU A 70 -18.18 -7.91 -14.66
N GLY A 71 -17.47 -6.86 -15.09
CA GLY A 71 -16.03 -6.92 -15.39
C GLY A 71 -15.14 -6.09 -14.46
N GLY A 72 -15.73 -5.34 -13.52
CA GLY A 72 -15.02 -4.38 -12.68
C GLY A 72 -14.32 -3.31 -13.54
N ILE A 73 -13.17 -2.83 -13.05
CA ILE A 73 -12.37 -1.81 -13.73
C ILE A 73 -12.01 -2.14 -15.19
N MET A 74 -11.93 -3.41 -15.56
CA MET A 74 -11.56 -3.86 -16.91
C MET A 74 -12.70 -3.68 -17.93
N GLU A 75 -13.93 -3.45 -17.47
CA GLU A 75 -15.07 -3.13 -18.33
C GLU A 75 -15.04 -1.66 -18.80
N ALA A 76 -14.35 -0.78 -18.07
CA ALA A 76 -14.27 0.62 -18.40
C ALA A 76 -13.35 0.89 -19.60
N GLU A 77 -13.73 1.85 -20.45
CA GLU A 77 -12.93 2.29 -21.61
C GLU A 77 -11.57 2.89 -21.20
N SER A 78 -11.51 3.49 -20.01
CA SER A 78 -10.32 4.06 -19.43
C SER A 78 -10.45 4.17 -17.92
N PHE A 79 -9.34 4.41 -17.23
CA PHE A 79 -9.36 4.65 -15.79
C PHE A 79 -10.17 5.91 -15.40
N ASP A 80 -10.17 6.94 -16.26
CA ASP A 80 -10.99 8.14 -16.03
C ASP A 80 -12.48 7.82 -16.13
N ALA A 81 -12.88 7.10 -17.18
CA ALA A 81 -14.27 6.65 -17.33
C ALA A 81 -14.71 5.77 -16.16
N TYR A 82 -13.80 4.94 -15.63
CA TYR A 82 -14.06 4.15 -14.44
C TYR A 82 -14.39 5.03 -13.22
N LEU A 83 -13.52 5.99 -12.91
CA LEU A 83 -13.68 6.88 -11.75
C LEU A 83 -14.94 7.74 -11.85
N ASP A 84 -15.21 8.33 -13.03
CA ASP A 84 -16.37 9.20 -13.24
C ASP A 84 -17.68 8.40 -13.10
N ARG A 85 -17.71 7.17 -13.63
CA ARG A 85 -18.87 6.27 -13.50
C ARG A 85 -19.04 5.80 -12.07
N PHE A 86 -17.96 5.45 -11.37
CA PHE A 86 -18.02 5.04 -9.98
C PHE A 86 -18.53 6.16 -9.09
N GLU A 87 -18.06 7.40 -9.28
CA GLU A 87 -18.61 8.57 -8.57
C GLU A 87 -20.11 8.74 -8.87
N ALA A 88 -20.53 8.64 -10.13
CA ALA A 88 -21.93 8.81 -10.52
C ALA A 88 -22.89 7.72 -10.00
N VAL A 89 -22.45 6.45 -9.98
CA VAL A 89 -23.25 5.30 -9.51
C VAL A 89 -23.13 5.15 -8.00
N GLY A 90 -21.90 5.19 -7.48
CA GLY A 90 -21.58 5.15 -6.05
C GLY A 90 -22.29 6.25 -5.26
N SER A 91 -22.49 7.43 -5.85
CA SER A 91 -23.26 8.51 -5.21
C SER A 91 -24.73 8.18 -4.95
N LYS A 92 -25.26 7.14 -5.60
CA LYS A 92 -26.64 6.65 -5.39
C LYS A 92 -26.65 5.41 -4.51
N THR A 93 -25.72 4.49 -4.74
CA THR A 93 -25.69 3.19 -4.06
C THR A 93 -25.07 3.23 -2.67
N LEU A 94 -24.20 4.21 -2.36
CA LEU A 94 -23.65 4.39 -1.02
C LEU A 94 -24.74 4.81 0.00
N PRO A 95 -25.60 5.82 -0.28
CA PRO A 95 -26.77 6.11 0.56
C PRO A 95 -27.69 4.92 0.76
N GLU A 96 -28.00 4.16 -0.30
CA GLU A 96 -28.86 2.97 -0.22
C GLU A 96 -28.27 1.90 0.71
N LEU A 97 -26.95 1.69 0.66
CA LEU A 97 -26.27 0.78 1.57
C LEU A 97 -26.33 1.27 3.03
N ILE A 98 -26.16 2.56 3.26
CA ILE A 98 -26.26 3.16 4.60
C ILE A 98 -27.69 3.00 5.15
N GLU A 99 -28.70 3.32 4.34
CA GLU A 99 -30.11 3.16 4.69
C GLU A 99 -30.46 1.69 4.99
N LYS A 100 -29.93 0.74 4.21
CA LYS A 100 -30.08 -0.69 4.48
C LYS A 100 -29.57 -1.06 5.88
N GLN A 101 -28.43 -0.52 6.30
CA GLN A 101 -27.87 -0.80 7.63
C GLN A 101 -28.71 -0.16 8.75
N GLU A 102 -29.23 1.05 8.54
CA GLU A 102 -30.18 1.72 9.44
C GLU A 102 -31.43 0.86 9.67
N ILE A 103 -32.08 0.42 8.59
CA ILE A 103 -33.29 -0.42 8.63
C ILE A 103 -33.03 -1.76 9.33
N SER A 104 -31.81 -2.29 9.22
CA SER A 104 -31.40 -3.54 9.89
C SER A 104 -31.16 -3.38 11.41
N GLY A 105 -31.36 -2.18 11.97
CA GLY A 105 -31.14 -1.88 13.39
C GLY A 105 -29.66 -1.71 13.77
N CYS A 106 -28.79 -1.50 12.77
CA CYS A 106 -27.35 -1.33 12.96
C CYS A 106 -26.86 -0.05 12.25
N PRO A 107 -27.29 1.14 12.73
CA PRO A 107 -27.03 2.42 12.09
C PRO A 107 -25.53 2.69 11.92
N ILE A 108 -25.11 3.19 10.76
CA ILE A 108 -23.72 3.61 10.52
C ILE A 108 -23.43 4.88 11.30
N LYS A 109 -22.39 4.86 12.14
CA LYS A 109 -21.94 6.04 12.91
C LYS A 109 -20.83 6.81 12.21
N CYS A 110 -19.96 6.10 11.51
CA CYS A 110 -18.84 6.70 10.80
C CYS A 110 -18.59 5.99 9.46
N LEU A 111 -18.30 6.77 8.43
CA LEU A 111 -17.71 6.31 7.19
C LEU A 111 -16.20 6.54 7.21
N VAL A 112 -15.42 5.47 7.11
CA VAL A 112 -13.99 5.54 6.79
C VAL A 112 -13.85 5.38 5.28
N TYR A 113 -13.57 6.46 4.56
CA TYR A 113 -13.49 6.46 3.09
C TYR A 113 -12.05 6.61 2.63
N ASP A 114 -11.74 6.01 1.49
CA ASP A 114 -10.46 6.23 0.80
C ASP A 114 -10.30 7.70 0.42
N SER A 115 -9.19 8.35 0.80
CA SER A 115 -9.01 9.78 0.60
C SER A 115 -9.15 10.20 -0.87
N VAL A 116 -8.83 9.33 -1.80
CA VAL A 116 -8.94 9.56 -3.25
C VAL A 116 -10.39 9.66 -3.76
N MET A 117 -11.38 9.34 -2.93
CA MET A 117 -12.82 9.43 -3.24
C MET A 117 -13.53 10.48 -2.37
N PRO A 118 -13.17 11.77 -2.47
CA PRO A 118 -13.67 12.81 -1.56
C PRO A 118 -15.18 13.05 -1.65
N TRP A 119 -15.81 12.67 -2.78
CA TRP A 119 -17.26 12.73 -2.96
C TRP A 119 -18.02 11.88 -1.94
N ALA A 120 -17.40 10.82 -1.39
CA ALA A 120 -18.03 9.96 -0.39
C ALA A 120 -18.30 10.73 0.91
N LEU A 121 -17.41 11.65 1.31
CA LEU A 121 -17.62 12.50 2.48
C LEU A 121 -18.82 13.42 2.32
N ASP A 122 -18.94 14.07 1.16
CA ASP A 122 -20.01 15.04 0.88
C ASP A 122 -21.40 14.38 0.97
N ILE A 123 -21.49 13.11 0.59
CA ILE A 123 -22.71 12.30 0.73
C ILE A 123 -23.03 12.03 2.19
N VAL A 124 -22.10 11.46 2.95
CA VAL A 124 -22.40 11.03 4.32
C VAL A 124 -22.64 12.19 5.28
N LYS A 125 -22.03 13.36 5.02
CA LYS A 125 -22.35 14.59 5.75
C LYS A 125 -23.80 15.04 5.56
N GLN A 126 -24.37 14.85 4.36
CA GLN A 126 -25.79 15.15 4.12
C GLN A 126 -26.72 14.20 4.89
N LEU A 127 -26.22 13.00 5.24
CA LEU A 127 -26.92 12.01 6.05
C LEU A 127 -26.64 12.17 7.55
N GLY A 128 -25.87 13.18 7.98
CA GLY A 128 -25.52 13.41 9.38
C GLY A 128 -24.51 12.40 9.95
N ILE A 129 -23.77 11.70 9.09
CA ILE A 129 -22.77 10.70 9.46
C ILE A 129 -21.37 11.32 9.46
N VAL A 130 -20.56 10.95 10.45
CA VAL A 130 -19.17 11.40 10.61
C VAL A 130 -18.28 10.74 9.55
N GLY A 131 -17.33 11.47 8.98
CA GLY A 131 -16.40 10.97 7.98
C GLY A 131 -14.95 10.96 8.46
N ALA A 132 -14.27 9.85 8.25
CA ALA A 132 -12.83 9.68 8.44
C ALA A 132 -12.16 9.42 7.09
N SER A 133 -11.17 10.24 6.74
CA SER A 133 -10.41 10.05 5.51
C SER A 133 -9.23 9.12 5.76
N PHE A 134 -9.09 8.09 4.94
CA PHE A 134 -8.02 7.09 5.03
C PHE A 134 -7.01 7.30 3.91
N PHE A 135 -5.75 7.55 4.26
CA PHE A 135 -4.64 7.74 3.33
C PHE A 135 -3.82 6.47 3.21
N THR A 136 -3.68 5.99 1.97
CA THR A 136 -2.94 4.78 1.59
C THR A 136 -1.52 5.07 1.11
N GLN A 137 -1.03 6.28 1.36
CA GLN A 137 0.28 6.79 0.94
C GLN A 137 1.10 7.21 2.17
N SER A 138 2.39 7.50 1.97
CA SER A 138 3.23 8.05 3.03
C SER A 138 2.84 9.49 3.33
N CYS A 139 2.97 9.89 4.59
CA CYS A 139 2.76 11.30 4.98
C CYS A 139 3.66 12.23 4.16
N ALA A 140 4.90 11.81 3.88
CA ALA A 140 5.82 12.57 3.06
C ALA A 140 5.27 12.89 1.66
N VAL A 141 4.70 11.90 0.99
CA VAL A 141 4.08 12.05 -0.33
C VAL A 141 2.83 12.92 -0.25
N ASP A 142 1.99 12.70 0.75
CA ASP A 142 0.76 13.46 0.94
C ASP A 142 1.04 14.95 1.17
N VAL A 143 2.10 15.30 1.89
CA VAL A 143 2.53 16.70 2.05
C VAL A 143 2.93 17.32 0.72
N ILE A 144 3.63 16.59 -0.16
CA ILE A 144 3.98 17.09 -1.49
C ILE A 144 2.70 17.35 -2.30
N PHE A 145 1.77 16.40 -2.31
CA PHE A 145 0.50 16.57 -3.03
C PHE A 145 -0.38 17.67 -2.47
N TYR A 146 -0.40 17.86 -1.15
CA TYR A 146 -1.09 18.98 -0.51
C TYR A 146 -0.51 20.32 -0.97
N HIS A 147 0.82 20.46 -1.01
CA HIS A 147 1.44 21.71 -1.49
C HIS A 147 1.17 21.96 -2.98
N VAL A 148 1.10 20.90 -3.81
CA VAL A 148 0.65 21.02 -5.20
C VAL A 148 -0.81 21.47 -5.26
N HIS A 149 -1.69 20.86 -4.46
CA HIS A 149 -3.12 21.18 -4.40
C HIS A 149 -3.36 22.65 -4.03
N GLN A 150 -2.65 23.15 -3.03
CA GLN A 150 -2.72 24.54 -2.57
C GLN A 150 -2.05 25.55 -3.52
N GLY A 151 -1.40 25.08 -4.60
CA GLY A 151 -0.64 25.93 -5.51
C GLY A 151 0.66 26.48 -4.93
N MET A 152 1.11 25.95 -3.79
CA MET A 152 2.38 26.31 -3.13
C MET A 152 3.60 25.63 -3.79
N LEU A 153 3.39 24.49 -4.46
CA LEU A 153 4.38 23.83 -5.30
C LEU A 153 3.90 23.81 -6.76
N SER A 154 4.57 24.56 -7.64
CA SER A 154 4.22 24.62 -9.06
C SER A 154 4.68 23.39 -9.82
N ILE A 155 3.88 22.93 -10.80
CA ILE A 155 4.22 21.81 -11.70
C ILE A 155 4.40 22.32 -13.15
N PRO A 156 5.49 21.98 -13.85
CA PRO A 156 6.62 21.19 -13.36
C PRO A 156 7.50 22.01 -12.43
N VAL A 157 8.09 21.34 -11.45
CA VAL A 157 9.09 21.96 -10.58
C VAL A 157 10.35 22.27 -11.40
N GLN A 158 10.90 23.46 -11.22
CA GLN A 158 12.10 23.91 -11.95
C GLN A 158 13.32 24.00 -11.03
N GLU A 159 13.10 24.14 -9.73
CA GLU A 159 14.16 24.18 -8.73
C GLU A 159 14.86 22.82 -8.63
N PRO A 160 16.21 22.77 -8.62
CA PRO A 160 16.95 21.52 -8.53
C PRO A 160 16.84 20.86 -7.16
N ILE A 161 16.61 21.66 -6.12
CA ILE A 161 16.45 21.23 -4.73
C ILE A 161 15.19 21.88 -4.19
N ILE A 162 14.32 21.05 -3.62
CA ILE A 162 13.03 21.43 -3.07
C ILE A 162 13.09 21.29 -1.56
N SER A 163 12.69 22.35 -0.87
CA SER A 163 12.52 22.36 0.58
C SER A 163 11.05 22.57 0.89
N LEU A 164 10.44 21.57 1.52
CA LEU A 164 9.06 21.61 1.98
C LEU A 164 9.03 21.40 3.50
N PRO A 165 8.07 22.00 4.21
CA PRO A 165 7.95 21.84 5.65
C PRO A 165 7.80 20.37 6.06
N GLY A 166 8.58 19.95 7.06
CA GLY A 166 8.56 18.60 7.60
C GLY A 166 9.22 17.53 6.73
N LEU A 167 9.78 17.90 5.57
CA LEU A 167 10.44 16.97 4.65
C LEU A 167 11.96 17.24 4.58
N PRO A 168 12.78 16.20 4.32
CA PRO A 168 14.18 16.39 3.97
C PRO A 168 14.29 17.19 2.65
N LEU A 169 15.50 17.66 2.34
CA LEU A 169 15.75 18.24 1.01
C LEU A 169 15.52 17.18 -0.07
N LEU A 170 14.67 17.52 -1.05
CA LEU A 170 14.32 16.63 -2.15
C LEU A 170 14.98 17.12 -3.44
N GLY A 171 15.64 16.22 -4.16
CA GLY A 171 16.00 16.48 -5.54
C GLY A 171 14.77 16.39 -6.45
N ILE A 172 14.87 16.90 -7.67
CA ILE A 172 13.77 16.84 -8.65
C ILE A 172 13.27 15.41 -8.90
N HIS A 173 14.17 14.43 -8.93
CA HIS A 173 13.85 13.00 -9.13
C HIS A 173 13.51 12.24 -7.83
N ASP A 174 13.44 12.96 -6.70
CA ASP A 174 12.90 12.45 -5.44
C ASP A 174 11.42 12.86 -5.25
N LEU A 175 10.92 13.79 -6.08
CA LEU A 175 9.50 14.15 -6.12
C LEU A 175 8.67 13.09 -6.85
N PRO A 176 7.35 13.05 -6.66
CA PRO A 176 6.49 12.14 -7.41
C PRO A 176 6.55 12.37 -8.93
N SER A 177 6.41 11.31 -9.72
CA SER A 177 6.74 11.33 -11.15
C SER A 177 6.00 12.39 -11.97
N PHE A 178 4.71 12.61 -11.71
CA PHE A 178 3.92 13.62 -12.40
C PHE A 178 4.18 15.07 -11.92
N VAL A 179 4.95 15.25 -10.86
CA VAL A 179 5.38 16.56 -10.35
C VAL A 179 6.61 17.04 -11.14
N TYR A 180 7.57 16.16 -11.46
CA TYR A 180 8.73 16.51 -12.27
C TYR A 180 8.55 16.26 -13.78
N ALA A 181 7.74 15.26 -14.18
CA ALA A 181 7.42 14.96 -15.58
C ALA A 181 6.00 15.43 -15.92
N LYS A 182 5.87 16.68 -16.41
CA LYS A 182 4.58 17.28 -16.72
C LYS A 182 3.81 16.44 -17.76
N GLY A 183 2.55 16.12 -17.44
CA GLY A 183 1.65 15.41 -18.36
C GLY A 183 1.65 13.89 -18.20
N SER A 184 2.56 13.33 -17.39
CA SER A 184 2.53 11.91 -17.03
C SER A 184 1.31 11.59 -16.18
N TYR A 185 0.60 10.51 -16.53
CA TYR A 185 -0.52 9.92 -15.78
C TYR A 185 -1.61 10.95 -15.37
N PRO A 186 -2.24 11.66 -16.31
CA PRO A 186 -3.15 12.77 -16.00
C PRO A 186 -4.33 12.37 -15.11
N SER A 187 -4.88 11.16 -15.33
CA SER A 187 -5.95 10.55 -14.54
C SER A 187 -5.55 10.35 -13.08
N ILE A 188 -4.36 9.77 -12.87
CA ILE A 188 -3.82 9.46 -11.55
C ILE A 188 -3.43 10.73 -10.82
N ARG A 189 -2.81 11.69 -11.52
CA ARG A 189 -2.56 13.03 -10.96
C ARG A 189 -3.85 13.69 -10.50
N ARG A 190 -4.91 13.66 -11.32
CA ARG A 190 -6.21 14.25 -10.95
C ARG A 190 -6.75 13.59 -9.68
N LEU A 191 -6.71 12.26 -9.62
CA LEU A 191 -7.16 11.48 -8.46
C LEU A 191 -6.40 11.86 -7.18
N LEU A 192 -5.07 11.80 -7.21
CA LEU A 192 -4.20 12.04 -6.05
C LEU A 192 -4.18 13.49 -5.58
N ILE A 193 -4.41 14.46 -6.48
CA ILE A 193 -4.56 15.87 -6.06
C ILE A 193 -5.99 16.16 -5.58
N LYS A 194 -7.01 15.49 -6.12
CA LYS A 194 -8.43 15.67 -5.72
C LYS A 194 -8.67 15.21 -4.28
N GLN A 195 -7.86 14.28 -3.75
CA GLN A 195 -7.99 13.78 -2.37
C GLN A 195 -7.94 14.87 -1.29
N PHE A 196 -7.32 16.02 -1.60
CA PHE A 196 -7.22 17.14 -0.65
C PHE A 196 -8.41 18.11 -0.70
N SER A 197 -9.35 17.94 -1.64
CA SER A 197 -10.48 18.86 -1.85
C SER A 197 -11.46 18.92 -0.66
N ASN A 198 -11.47 17.89 0.18
CA ASN A 198 -12.28 17.81 1.39
C ASN A 198 -11.45 17.52 2.65
N PHE A 199 -10.12 17.63 2.57
CA PHE A 199 -9.18 17.24 3.62
C PHE A 199 -9.54 17.82 4.98
N GLU A 200 -9.69 19.13 5.06
CA GLU A 200 -10.00 19.85 6.31
C GLU A 200 -11.45 19.68 6.77
N LYS A 201 -12.30 19.03 5.95
CA LYS A 201 -13.69 18.74 6.30
C LYS A 201 -13.86 17.42 7.02
N ALA A 202 -12.93 16.47 6.88
CA ALA A 202 -13.05 15.18 7.57
C ALA A 202 -12.79 15.34 9.06
N GLU A 203 -13.56 14.62 9.90
CA GLU A 203 -13.39 14.67 11.36
C GLU A 203 -12.12 13.96 11.82
N TRP A 204 -11.67 12.96 11.05
CA TRP A 204 -10.44 12.20 11.30
C TRP A 204 -9.63 12.05 10.02
N LEU A 205 -8.31 12.19 10.14
CA LEU A 205 -7.35 11.98 9.05
C LEU A 205 -6.44 10.81 9.43
N LEU A 206 -6.70 9.64 8.87
CA LEU A 206 -6.07 8.38 9.22
C LEU A 206 -4.99 8.06 8.18
N PHE A 207 -3.74 7.93 8.60
CA PHE A 207 -2.61 7.61 7.73
C PHE A 207 -2.08 6.22 8.02
N ASN A 208 -1.96 5.39 6.98
CA ASN A 208 -1.29 4.10 7.05
C ASN A 208 0.23 4.28 7.17
N THR A 209 0.69 4.70 8.33
CA THR A 209 2.10 4.86 8.72
C THR A 209 2.18 4.84 10.25
N PHE A 210 3.38 4.96 10.82
CA PHE A 210 3.58 5.14 12.26
C PHE A 210 4.51 6.32 12.54
N ASP A 211 4.31 6.95 13.69
CA ASP A 211 5.02 8.15 14.15
C ASP A 211 6.53 8.09 13.91
N LYS A 212 7.23 7.07 14.41
CA LYS A 212 8.70 6.97 14.32
C LYS A 212 9.21 6.79 12.89
N LEU A 213 8.40 6.29 11.96
CA LEU A 213 8.81 6.10 10.56
C LEU A 213 8.93 7.42 9.83
N GLU A 214 8.02 8.35 10.15
CA GLU A 214 7.82 9.62 9.47
C GLU A 214 7.79 10.79 10.47
N ASP A 215 8.62 10.72 11.52
CA ASP A 215 8.56 11.58 12.72
C ASP A 215 8.52 13.09 12.42
N GLU A 216 9.42 13.57 11.55
CA GLU A 216 9.48 15.00 11.23
C GLU A 216 8.22 15.50 10.52
N VAL A 217 7.76 14.78 9.49
CA VAL A 217 6.57 15.17 8.73
C VAL A 217 5.30 14.97 9.55
N VAL A 218 5.18 13.88 10.30
CA VAL A 218 4.02 13.60 11.18
C VAL A 218 3.91 14.69 12.25
N ASN A 219 5.00 15.07 12.91
CA ASN A 219 4.99 16.15 13.90
C ASN A 219 4.64 17.51 13.29
N TRP A 220 5.04 17.77 12.04
CA TRP A 220 4.64 18.98 11.34
C TRP A 220 3.14 18.97 11.01
N MET A 221 2.63 17.88 10.45
CA MET A 221 1.21 17.71 10.09
C MET A 221 0.31 17.77 11.33
N ALA A 222 0.68 17.14 12.44
CA ALA A 222 -0.10 17.11 13.68
C ALA A 222 -0.26 18.49 14.34
N LYS A 223 0.60 19.47 14.02
CA LYS A 223 0.44 20.86 14.45
C LYS A 223 -0.60 21.62 13.63
N GLN A 224 -0.92 21.15 12.43
CA GLN A 224 -1.86 21.79 11.51
C GLN A 224 -3.24 21.11 11.54
N TRP A 225 -3.26 19.78 11.67
CA TRP A 225 -4.46 18.98 11.48
C TRP A 225 -4.57 17.83 12.49
N PRO A 226 -5.78 17.32 12.78
CA PRO A 226 -6.00 16.21 13.71
C PRO A 226 -5.67 14.86 13.05
N ILE A 227 -4.42 14.69 12.62
CA ILE A 227 -3.97 13.45 11.98
C ILE A 227 -3.75 12.34 12.99
N LYS A 228 -3.93 11.09 12.54
CA LYS A 228 -3.68 9.86 13.30
C LYS A 228 -2.90 8.89 12.43
N THR A 229 -1.73 8.49 12.91
CA THR A 229 -0.96 7.39 12.30
C THR A 229 -1.48 6.08 12.86
N ILE A 230 -2.01 5.21 12.01
CA ILE A 230 -2.74 3.98 12.40
C ILE A 230 -2.12 2.71 11.81
N GLY A 231 -0.92 2.83 11.25
CA GLY A 231 -0.21 1.77 10.56
C GLY A 231 1.02 1.26 11.31
N PRO A 232 1.79 0.35 10.71
CA PRO A 232 1.55 -0.20 9.38
C PRO A 232 0.33 -1.14 9.38
N THR A 233 -0.55 -0.99 8.41
CA THR A 233 -1.73 -1.85 8.24
C THR A 233 -1.34 -3.14 7.52
N VAL A 234 -0.48 -3.92 8.19
CA VAL A 234 -0.03 -5.27 7.83
C VAL A 234 -0.74 -6.27 8.76
N PRO A 235 -1.01 -7.52 8.33
CA PRO A 235 -1.71 -8.49 9.17
C PRO A 235 -1.05 -8.69 10.53
N SER A 236 -1.86 -8.72 11.59
CA SER A 236 -1.44 -8.77 12.99
C SER A 236 -0.45 -9.90 13.26
N MET A 237 -0.56 -11.06 12.60
CA MET A 237 0.38 -12.18 12.74
C MET A 237 1.86 -11.79 12.52
N TYR A 238 2.14 -10.78 11.69
CA TYR A 238 3.50 -10.31 11.38
C TYR A 238 3.97 -9.18 12.29
N LEU A 239 3.08 -8.62 13.11
CA LEU A 239 3.33 -7.50 13.99
C LEU A 239 3.17 -7.92 15.45
N ASP A 240 2.02 -7.60 16.05
CA ASP A 240 1.70 -7.75 17.47
C ASP A 240 1.00 -9.07 17.83
N LYS A 241 0.49 -9.80 16.83
CA LYS A 241 -0.17 -11.12 16.97
C LYS A 241 -1.41 -11.12 17.88
N ARG A 242 -2.04 -9.96 18.08
CA ARG A 242 -3.21 -9.79 18.95
C ARG A 242 -4.55 -10.07 18.25
N VAL A 243 -4.57 -10.21 16.92
CA VAL A 243 -5.78 -10.57 16.15
C VAL A 243 -5.62 -11.98 15.56
N GLU A 244 -6.22 -12.98 16.22
CA GLU A 244 -5.98 -14.41 15.93
C GLU A 244 -6.32 -14.84 14.49
N GLU A 245 -7.39 -14.28 13.91
CA GLU A 245 -7.84 -14.59 12.55
C GLU A 245 -7.04 -13.86 11.46
N ASP A 246 -6.16 -12.93 11.83
CA ASP A 246 -5.48 -12.04 10.90
C ASP A 246 -4.07 -12.54 10.50
N LYS A 247 -4.08 -13.58 9.66
CA LYS A 247 -2.86 -14.31 9.25
C LYS A 247 -2.28 -13.88 7.90
N ASN A 248 -3.12 -13.30 7.04
CA ASN A 248 -2.77 -12.87 5.69
C ASN A 248 -3.76 -11.82 5.18
N TYR A 249 -3.49 -11.26 3.99
CA TYR A 249 -4.49 -10.51 3.25
C TYR A 249 -5.56 -11.48 2.75
N SER A 250 -6.73 -11.44 3.39
CA SER A 250 -7.88 -12.31 3.10
C SER A 250 -8.59 -11.97 1.77
N LEU A 251 -8.21 -10.87 1.11
CA LEU A 251 -8.67 -10.43 -0.21
C LEU A 251 -7.45 -10.35 -1.16
N ASN A 252 -7.31 -11.31 -2.06
CA ASN A 252 -6.28 -11.30 -3.13
C ASN A 252 -6.92 -11.29 -4.52
N LEU A 253 -6.89 -10.17 -5.24
CA LEU A 253 -7.44 -10.09 -6.62
C LEU A 253 -6.73 -11.06 -7.58
N PHE A 254 -5.56 -11.55 -7.21
CA PHE A 254 -4.75 -12.50 -7.97
C PHE A 254 -4.50 -13.77 -7.14
N LYS A 255 -4.67 -14.95 -7.75
CA LYS A 255 -4.49 -16.24 -7.07
C LYS A 255 -3.00 -16.53 -6.81
N PRO A 256 -2.56 -16.65 -5.54
CA PRO A 256 -1.15 -16.89 -5.21
C PRO A 256 -0.71 -18.35 -5.46
N ASN A 257 0.52 -18.53 -5.93
CA ASN A 257 1.19 -19.84 -6.04
C ASN A 257 1.91 -20.23 -4.73
N ALA A 258 1.18 -20.23 -3.61
CA ALA A 258 1.75 -20.38 -2.27
C ALA A 258 2.60 -21.64 -2.10
N ASP A 259 2.06 -22.81 -2.46
CA ASP A 259 2.76 -24.09 -2.34
C ASP A 259 4.09 -24.12 -3.09
N ALA A 260 4.12 -23.59 -4.31
CA ALA A 260 5.33 -23.56 -5.14
C ALA A 260 6.39 -22.64 -4.51
N CYS A 261 5.97 -21.45 -4.05
CA CYS A 261 6.87 -20.49 -3.40
C CYS A 261 7.49 -21.09 -2.14
N MET A 262 6.66 -21.60 -1.21
CA MET A 262 7.14 -22.05 0.09
C MET A 262 7.97 -23.34 -0.02
N LYS A 263 7.60 -24.30 -0.88
CA LYS A 263 8.41 -25.50 -1.12
C LYS A 263 9.80 -25.15 -1.64
N TRP A 264 9.88 -24.19 -2.56
CA TRP A 264 11.16 -23.78 -3.13
C TRP A 264 12.01 -23.00 -2.12
N LEU A 265 11.43 -22.06 -1.39
CA LEU A 265 12.13 -21.25 -0.37
C LEU A 265 12.69 -22.11 0.77
N ASN A 266 11.97 -23.14 1.21
CA ASN A 266 12.41 -24.08 2.25
C ASN A 266 13.70 -24.85 1.90
N THR A 267 14.10 -24.88 0.62
CA THR A 267 15.33 -25.54 0.17
C THR A 267 16.56 -24.63 0.16
N LYS A 268 16.40 -23.34 0.52
CA LYS A 268 17.44 -22.32 0.40
C LYS A 268 18.00 -21.94 1.76
N GLU A 269 19.28 -21.56 1.78
CA GLU A 269 19.93 -21.04 2.98
C GLU A 269 19.33 -19.68 3.37
N SER A 270 19.46 -19.31 4.64
CA SER A 270 19.05 -17.99 5.13
C SER A 270 19.75 -16.86 4.38
N ASP A 271 19.04 -15.75 4.17
CA ASP A 271 19.55 -14.55 3.50
C ASP A 271 20.20 -14.80 2.12
N SER A 272 19.74 -15.82 1.39
CA SER A 272 20.34 -16.25 0.11
C SER A 272 19.48 -15.92 -1.13
N VAL A 273 18.20 -15.61 -0.92
CA VAL A 273 17.20 -15.36 -1.97
C VAL A 273 16.94 -13.86 -2.14
N VAL A 274 16.92 -13.43 -3.39
CA VAL A 274 16.41 -12.13 -3.84
C VAL A 274 14.95 -12.28 -4.24
N TYR A 275 14.05 -11.63 -3.53
CA TYR A 275 12.64 -11.54 -3.90
C TYR A 275 12.41 -10.33 -4.80
N VAL A 276 11.64 -10.47 -5.88
CA VAL A 276 11.41 -9.43 -6.89
C VAL A 276 9.92 -9.26 -7.16
N SER A 277 9.40 -8.04 -6.94
CA SER A 277 8.00 -7.70 -7.24
C SER A 277 7.84 -6.20 -7.51
N PHE A 278 7.16 -5.87 -8.61
CA PHE A 278 6.83 -4.50 -9.01
C PHE A 278 5.35 -4.16 -8.79
N GLY A 279 4.67 -4.91 -7.92
CA GLY A 279 3.27 -4.69 -7.58
C GLY A 279 2.27 -5.07 -8.68
N SER A 280 1.02 -4.65 -8.50
CA SER A 280 -0.10 -5.04 -9.36
C SER A 280 -0.27 -4.15 -10.59
N LEU A 281 0.28 -2.93 -10.60
CA LEU A 281 0.00 -1.91 -11.61
C LEU A 281 1.19 -1.57 -12.52
N ALA A 282 2.44 -1.67 -12.03
CA ALA A 282 3.59 -1.32 -12.85
C ALA A 282 3.83 -2.36 -13.94
N SER A 283 4.10 -1.90 -15.16
CA SER A 283 4.47 -2.73 -16.33
C SER A 283 5.80 -2.23 -16.87
N LEU A 284 6.79 -3.11 -16.95
CA LEU A 284 8.13 -2.77 -17.44
C LEU A 284 8.14 -2.82 -18.97
N GLY A 285 8.92 -1.94 -19.61
CA GLY A 285 9.23 -2.06 -21.03
C GLY A 285 10.05 -3.32 -21.32
N GLU A 286 10.06 -3.78 -22.58
CA GLU A 286 10.81 -4.99 -22.99
C GLU A 286 12.31 -4.86 -22.68
N GLU A 287 12.93 -3.73 -23.05
CA GLU A 287 14.36 -3.45 -22.77
C GLU A 287 14.64 -3.51 -21.25
N GLN A 288 13.77 -2.91 -20.43
CA GLN A 288 13.96 -2.91 -18.98
C GLN A 288 13.75 -4.31 -18.36
N MET A 289 12.80 -5.10 -18.88
CA MET A 289 12.56 -6.47 -18.46
C MET A 289 13.78 -7.35 -18.77
N GLU A 290 14.37 -7.17 -19.95
CA GLU A 290 15.58 -7.88 -20.37
C GLU A 290 16.78 -7.54 -19.48
N GLU A 291 17.06 -6.26 -19.23
CA GLU A 291 18.17 -5.84 -18.35
C GLU A 291 18.00 -6.38 -16.93
N LEU A 292 16.78 -6.34 -16.38
CA LEU A 292 16.50 -6.90 -15.06
C LEU A 292 16.72 -8.42 -15.03
N ALA A 293 16.22 -9.15 -16.03
CA ALA A 293 16.38 -10.59 -16.13
C ALA A 293 17.87 -10.98 -16.19
N LEU A 294 18.65 -10.27 -17.02
CA LEU A 294 20.07 -10.53 -17.19
C LEU A 294 20.87 -10.13 -15.94
N GLY A 295 20.50 -9.05 -15.27
CA GLY A 295 21.11 -8.66 -13.99
C GLY A 295 20.82 -9.65 -12.86
N LEU A 296 19.60 -10.19 -12.78
CA LEU A 296 19.27 -11.26 -11.84
C LEU A 296 20.12 -12.51 -12.10
N LYS A 297 20.24 -12.92 -13.37
CA LYS A 297 21.08 -14.06 -13.78
C LYS A 297 22.56 -13.83 -13.44
N GLY A 298 23.11 -12.66 -13.74
CA GLY A 298 24.50 -12.32 -13.47
C GLY A 298 24.83 -12.13 -12.00
N SER A 299 23.85 -11.76 -11.16
CA SER A 299 24.04 -11.65 -9.70
C SER A 299 24.42 -12.99 -9.03
N ASN A 300 24.16 -14.10 -9.72
CA ASN A 300 24.45 -15.47 -9.28
C ASN A 300 23.75 -15.88 -7.97
N ARG A 301 22.75 -15.10 -7.52
CA ARG A 301 21.91 -15.39 -6.35
C ARG A 301 20.71 -16.25 -6.70
N TYR A 302 20.12 -16.87 -5.68
CA TYR A 302 18.77 -17.43 -5.83
C TYR A 302 17.78 -16.28 -5.96
N PHE A 303 16.76 -16.41 -6.81
CA PHE A 303 15.72 -15.39 -6.91
C PHE A 303 14.32 -15.98 -7.05
N LEU A 304 13.35 -15.30 -6.44
CA LEU A 304 11.92 -15.54 -6.64
C LEU A 304 11.35 -14.27 -7.26
N TRP A 305 10.87 -14.37 -8.50
CA TRP A 305 10.37 -13.21 -9.24
C TRP A 305 8.92 -13.39 -9.65
N VAL A 306 8.10 -12.43 -9.21
CA VAL A 306 6.71 -12.29 -9.65
C VAL A 306 6.65 -11.64 -11.03
N VAL A 307 6.29 -12.42 -12.05
CA VAL A 307 6.08 -11.97 -13.43
C VAL A 307 4.67 -12.34 -13.86
N ARG A 308 3.79 -11.34 -13.95
CA ARG A 308 2.38 -11.52 -14.35
C ARG A 308 2.31 -12.17 -15.73
N ALA A 309 1.26 -12.97 -15.97
CA ALA A 309 1.09 -13.70 -17.23
C ALA A 309 1.14 -12.77 -18.46
N SER A 310 0.60 -11.55 -18.35
CA SER A 310 0.62 -10.52 -19.39
C SER A 310 2.01 -9.93 -19.70
N GLU A 311 3.02 -10.23 -18.89
CA GLU A 311 4.37 -9.68 -18.99
C GLU A 311 5.41 -10.75 -19.37
N GLN A 312 5.05 -12.03 -19.33
CA GLN A 312 5.99 -13.14 -19.56
C GLN A 312 6.57 -13.14 -20.98
N ASN A 313 5.83 -12.61 -21.95
CA ASN A 313 6.29 -12.45 -23.33
C ASN A 313 7.47 -11.46 -23.48
N LYS A 314 7.72 -10.63 -22.47
CA LYS A 314 8.83 -9.66 -22.44
C LYS A 314 10.13 -10.23 -21.87
N LEU A 315 10.09 -11.45 -21.32
CA LEU A 315 11.28 -12.10 -20.79
C LEU A 315 12.22 -12.55 -21.93
N PRO A 316 13.54 -12.56 -21.71
CA PRO A 316 14.47 -13.11 -22.69
C PRO A 316 14.14 -14.57 -23.05
N SER A 317 14.42 -14.95 -24.30
CA SER A 317 14.16 -16.31 -24.77
C SER A 317 14.88 -17.34 -23.89
N LYS A 318 14.16 -18.41 -23.51
CA LYS A 318 14.65 -19.50 -22.63
C LYS A 318 15.09 -19.07 -21.23
N PHE A 319 14.82 -17.84 -20.80
CA PHE A 319 15.23 -17.35 -19.48
C PHE A 319 14.79 -18.27 -18.33
N ALA A 320 13.54 -18.74 -18.36
CA ALA A 320 13.01 -19.65 -17.35
C ALA A 320 13.73 -21.01 -17.33
N GLU A 321 14.10 -21.54 -18.50
CA GLU A 321 14.82 -22.82 -18.62
C GLU A 321 16.25 -22.67 -18.09
N GLU A 322 16.95 -21.63 -18.53
CA GLU A 322 18.35 -21.34 -18.18
C GLU A 322 18.55 -21.00 -16.70
N THR A 323 17.51 -20.52 -16.02
CA THR A 323 17.58 -20.13 -14.61
C THR A 323 16.87 -21.11 -13.69
N SER A 324 16.31 -22.22 -14.19
CA SER A 324 15.49 -23.16 -13.41
C SER A 324 16.15 -23.73 -12.14
N GLU A 325 17.49 -23.80 -12.08
CA GLU A 325 18.23 -24.23 -10.89
C GLU A 325 18.30 -23.15 -9.79
N LYS A 326 18.21 -21.86 -10.16
CA LYS A 326 18.42 -20.72 -9.26
C LYS A 326 17.23 -19.78 -9.11
N GLY A 327 16.33 -19.77 -10.08
CA GLY A 327 15.20 -18.86 -10.19
C GLY A 327 13.88 -19.59 -10.05
N LEU A 328 12.94 -18.98 -9.34
CA LEU A 328 11.53 -19.35 -9.38
C LEU A 328 10.72 -18.19 -9.96
N LEU A 329 10.11 -18.40 -11.12
CA LEU A 329 9.17 -17.47 -11.73
C LEU A 329 7.74 -17.87 -11.38
N VAL A 330 6.96 -16.93 -10.87
CA VAL A 330 5.55 -17.13 -10.55
C VAL A 330 4.71 -15.96 -11.04
N THR A 331 3.45 -16.19 -11.37
CA THR A 331 2.51 -15.13 -11.76
C THR A 331 2.04 -14.31 -10.57
N TRP A 332 1.97 -14.92 -9.38
CA TRP A 332 1.61 -14.29 -8.12
C TRP A 332 2.14 -15.11 -6.93
N CYS A 333 2.41 -14.47 -5.79
CA CYS A 333 2.89 -15.13 -4.57
C CYS A 333 2.22 -14.57 -3.30
N PRO A 334 2.20 -15.32 -2.18
CA PRO A 334 1.84 -14.76 -0.88
C PRO A 334 2.97 -13.86 -0.37
N GLN A 335 3.01 -12.60 -0.82
CA GLN A 335 4.14 -11.67 -0.64
C GLN A 335 4.61 -11.57 0.83
N LEU A 336 3.68 -11.47 1.79
CA LEU A 336 4.02 -11.44 3.21
C LEU A 336 4.71 -12.71 3.71
N GLU A 337 4.22 -13.88 3.27
CA GLU A 337 4.84 -15.17 3.64
C GLU A 337 6.23 -15.30 3.02
N VAL A 338 6.39 -14.84 1.78
CA VAL A 338 7.69 -14.82 1.08
C VAL A 338 8.66 -13.88 1.80
N LEU A 339 8.25 -12.64 2.09
CA LEU A 339 9.08 -11.65 2.80
C LEU A 339 9.40 -12.08 4.24
N ALA A 340 8.51 -12.81 4.90
CA ALA A 340 8.75 -13.35 6.24
C ALA A 340 9.66 -14.58 6.25
N HIS A 341 9.92 -15.19 5.09
CA HIS A 341 10.69 -16.42 4.99
C HIS A 341 12.19 -16.17 5.24
N PRO A 342 12.88 -16.94 6.12
CA PRO A 342 14.28 -16.70 6.47
C PRO A 342 15.28 -16.72 5.32
N ALA A 343 14.93 -17.39 4.21
CA ALA A 343 15.76 -17.44 3.01
C ALA A 343 15.82 -16.10 2.25
N VAL A 344 14.83 -15.23 2.39
CA VAL A 344 14.77 -13.94 1.67
C VAL A 344 15.69 -12.94 2.35
N GLY A 345 16.76 -12.55 1.67
CA GLY A 345 17.74 -11.59 2.17
C GLY A 345 17.66 -10.20 1.52
N CYS A 346 16.92 -10.07 0.42
CA CYS A 346 16.79 -8.82 -0.33
C CYS A 346 15.44 -8.77 -1.06
N PHE A 347 14.81 -7.60 -1.06
CA PHE A 347 13.59 -7.31 -1.80
C PHE A 347 13.86 -6.25 -2.88
N ILE A 348 13.81 -6.65 -4.15
CA ILE A 348 13.77 -5.71 -5.27
C ILE A 348 12.33 -5.25 -5.45
N THR A 349 12.11 -3.95 -5.29
CA THR A 349 10.76 -3.37 -5.24
C THR A 349 10.66 -2.05 -5.98
N HIS A 350 9.49 -1.84 -6.59
CA HIS A 350 9.07 -0.55 -7.11
C HIS A 350 8.81 0.52 -6.04
N CYS A 351 8.85 0.20 -4.75
CA CYS A 351 8.57 1.14 -3.64
C CYS A 351 7.13 1.69 -3.60
N GLY A 352 6.14 0.90 -4.04
CA GLY A 352 4.75 1.16 -3.67
C GLY A 352 4.61 1.14 -2.14
N TRP A 353 3.72 1.98 -1.60
CA TRP A 353 3.69 2.23 -0.15
C TRP A 353 3.45 0.98 0.69
N ASN A 354 2.45 0.16 0.33
CA ASN A 354 2.17 -1.09 1.04
C ASN A 354 3.38 -2.05 1.03
N SER A 355 3.98 -2.31 -0.15
CA SER A 355 5.17 -3.17 -0.26
C SER A 355 6.36 -2.64 0.55
N THR A 356 6.49 -1.31 0.65
CA THR A 356 7.52 -0.67 1.46
C THR A 356 7.28 -0.95 2.94
N LEU A 357 6.05 -0.76 3.43
CA LEU A 357 5.67 -1.08 4.81
C LEU A 357 5.84 -2.57 5.12
N GLU A 358 5.48 -3.46 4.21
CA GLU A 358 5.64 -4.91 4.38
C GLU A 358 7.10 -5.31 4.53
N GLY A 359 7.97 -4.83 3.63
CA GLY A 359 9.39 -5.15 3.69
C GLY A 359 10.06 -4.58 4.95
N LEU A 360 9.72 -3.35 5.36
CA LEU A 360 10.22 -2.76 6.61
C LEU A 360 9.69 -3.50 7.84
N SER A 361 8.40 -3.84 7.88
CA SER A 361 7.77 -4.57 8.99
C SER A 361 8.31 -6.00 9.14
N LEU A 362 8.84 -6.58 8.07
CA LEU A 362 9.45 -7.91 8.08
C LEU A 362 10.97 -7.86 8.20
N GLY A 363 11.57 -6.67 8.11
CA GLY A 363 12.99 -6.42 8.27
C GLY A 363 13.83 -6.84 7.07
N VAL A 364 13.25 -6.80 5.87
CA VAL A 364 13.92 -7.20 4.62
C VAL A 364 14.57 -5.98 3.96
N PRO A 365 15.90 -5.98 3.77
CA PRO A 365 16.61 -4.97 2.99
C PRO A 365 16.07 -4.82 1.57
N MET A 366 16.14 -3.60 1.01
CA MET A 366 15.56 -3.32 -0.30
C MET A 366 16.59 -2.89 -1.35
N VAL A 367 16.34 -3.29 -2.59
CA VAL A 367 16.84 -2.61 -3.78
C VAL A 367 15.65 -1.89 -4.40
N THR A 368 15.69 -0.56 -4.40
CA THR A 368 14.58 0.28 -4.82
C THR A 368 14.72 0.63 -6.29
N MET A 369 13.71 0.28 -7.09
CA MET A 369 13.63 0.57 -8.51
C MET A 369 12.27 1.24 -8.82
N PRO A 370 12.07 2.50 -8.39
CA PRO A 370 10.80 3.20 -8.54
C PRO A 370 10.41 3.34 -10.01
N GLN A 371 9.12 3.20 -10.31
CA GLN A 371 8.59 3.20 -11.67
C GLN A 371 7.75 4.44 -12.00
N TRP A 372 6.90 4.88 -11.08
CA TRP A 372 5.98 6.00 -11.32
C TRP A 372 5.40 6.56 -10.00
N THR A 373 4.63 7.64 -10.10
CA THR A 373 3.93 8.31 -9.00
C THR A 373 4.82 8.62 -7.82
N ASP A 374 4.39 8.29 -6.62
CA ASP A 374 4.97 8.48 -5.30
C ASP A 374 6.21 7.63 -5.02
N GLN A 375 6.51 6.64 -5.87
CA GLN A 375 7.53 5.64 -5.60
C GLN A 375 8.95 6.20 -5.51
N THR A 376 9.25 7.27 -6.25
CA THR A 376 10.54 7.97 -6.20
C THR A 376 10.78 8.61 -4.84
N THR A 377 9.74 9.20 -4.24
CA THR A 377 9.79 9.74 -2.88
C THR A 377 9.94 8.61 -1.87
N ASN A 378 9.17 7.53 -1.98
CA ASN A 378 9.33 6.38 -1.09
C ASN A 378 10.74 5.78 -1.18
N ALA A 379 11.31 5.67 -2.39
CA ALA A 379 12.67 5.18 -2.60
C ALA A 379 13.71 6.07 -1.90
N LYS A 380 13.59 7.40 -1.99
CA LYS A 380 14.44 8.36 -1.26
C LYS A 380 14.43 8.11 0.25
N PHE A 381 13.25 7.88 0.82
CA PHE A 381 13.12 7.60 2.25
C PHE A 381 13.76 6.26 2.62
N VAL A 382 13.53 5.20 1.84
CA VAL A 382 14.14 3.89 2.06
C VAL A 382 15.67 3.96 2.09
N THR A 383 16.27 4.71 1.17
CA THR A 383 17.72 4.69 0.98
C THR A 383 18.48 5.70 1.83
N GLU A 384 17.95 6.92 1.99
CA GLU A 384 18.71 8.00 2.64
C GLU A 384 18.25 8.30 4.08
N ILE A 385 16.95 8.17 4.34
CA ILE A 385 16.37 8.50 5.66
C ILE A 385 16.40 7.26 6.56
N TRP A 386 15.82 6.16 6.08
CA TRP A 386 15.71 4.90 6.80
C TRP A 386 16.95 4.03 6.63
N LYS A 387 17.72 4.23 5.56
CA LYS A 387 18.96 3.50 5.24
C LYS A 387 18.75 1.99 5.27
N ALA A 388 17.59 1.54 4.78
CA ALA A 388 17.15 0.15 4.74
C ALA A 388 17.22 -0.44 3.31
N GLY A 389 17.83 0.29 2.37
CA GLY A 389 18.07 -0.20 1.02
C GLY A 389 19.02 0.68 0.21
N VAL A 390 19.18 0.32 -1.06
CA VAL A 390 19.90 1.09 -2.08
C VAL A 390 19.00 1.37 -3.27
N ARG A 391 19.25 2.48 -3.99
CA ARG A 391 18.48 2.87 -5.17
C ARG A 391 19.30 2.61 -6.41
N VAL A 392 18.70 1.90 -7.35
CA VAL A 392 19.31 1.67 -8.65
C VAL A 392 19.43 2.98 -9.41
N MET A 393 20.53 3.13 -10.12
CA MET A 393 20.73 4.22 -11.05
C MET A 393 20.15 3.88 -12.43
N VAL A 394 19.74 4.91 -13.17
CA VAL A 394 19.31 4.77 -14.57
C VAL A 394 20.34 5.42 -15.49
N ASP A 395 20.48 4.87 -16.69
CA ASP A 395 21.31 5.45 -17.74
C ASP A 395 20.63 6.66 -18.41
N GLU A 396 21.26 7.19 -19.46
CA GLU A 396 20.73 8.33 -20.24
C GLU A 396 19.38 8.05 -20.91
N LYS A 397 18.99 6.78 -21.09
CA LYS A 397 17.69 6.37 -21.62
C LYS A 397 16.64 6.15 -20.54
N GLY A 398 17.02 6.28 -19.26
CA GLY A 398 16.14 5.96 -18.15
C GLY A 398 16.04 4.46 -17.85
N ILE A 399 16.99 3.65 -18.35
CA ILE A 399 17.04 2.20 -18.15
C ILE A 399 18.00 1.85 -17.01
N VAL A 400 17.58 0.98 -16.12
CA VAL A 400 18.46 0.33 -15.15
C VAL A 400 19.17 -0.82 -15.85
N THR A 401 20.48 -0.70 -16.01
CA THR A 401 21.29 -1.73 -16.67
C THR A 401 21.44 -2.98 -15.79
N ARG A 402 21.73 -4.12 -16.41
CA ARG A 402 22.03 -5.37 -15.72
C ARG A 402 23.22 -5.22 -14.76
N GLU A 403 24.26 -4.47 -15.14
CA GLU A 403 25.45 -4.28 -14.30
C GLU A 403 25.10 -3.49 -13.04
N GLU A 404 24.24 -2.46 -13.18
CA GLU A 404 23.75 -1.68 -12.05
C GLU A 404 22.86 -2.52 -11.13
N MET A 405 21.97 -3.35 -11.71
CA MET A 405 21.14 -4.28 -10.96
C MET A 405 21.99 -5.29 -10.18
N GLU A 406 23.00 -5.89 -10.82
CA GLU A 406 23.96 -6.79 -10.19
C GLU A 406 24.72 -6.12 -9.05
N LEU A 407 25.19 -4.89 -9.27
CA LEU A 407 25.89 -4.09 -8.27
C LEU A 407 25.02 -3.85 -7.04
N CYS A 408 23.77 -3.40 -7.23
CA CYS A 408 22.83 -3.13 -6.16
C CYS A 408 22.46 -4.40 -5.37
N ILE A 409 22.15 -5.50 -6.06
CA ILE A 409 21.89 -6.80 -5.42
C ILE A 409 23.09 -7.21 -4.58
N ARG A 410 24.30 -7.09 -5.16
CA ARG A 410 25.54 -7.43 -4.48
C ARG A 410 25.73 -6.56 -3.23
N GLU A 411 25.57 -5.24 -3.32
CA GLU A 411 25.73 -4.32 -2.20
C GLU A 411 24.82 -4.66 -1.00
N VAL A 412 23.54 -4.98 -1.28
CA VAL A 412 22.59 -5.38 -0.24
C VAL A 412 22.91 -6.77 0.34
N MET A 413 23.28 -7.72 -0.52
CA MET A 413 23.55 -9.12 -0.14
C MET A 413 24.98 -9.36 0.38
N GLU A 414 25.82 -8.32 0.41
CA GLU A 414 27.22 -8.38 0.85
C GLU A 414 27.40 -8.26 2.37
N ARG A 415 28.63 -8.53 2.83
CA ARG A 415 28.95 -8.59 4.26
C ARG A 415 29.08 -7.23 4.93
N GLU A 416 29.76 -6.25 4.37
CA GLU A 416 30.01 -4.99 5.11
C GLU A 416 28.87 -3.98 4.96
N LYS A 417 28.65 -3.42 3.76
CA LYS A 417 27.54 -2.49 3.52
C LYS A 417 26.18 -3.12 3.82
N GLY A 418 25.94 -4.35 3.34
CA GLY A 418 24.71 -5.08 3.60
C GLY A 418 24.43 -5.34 5.09
N LYS A 419 25.44 -5.41 5.96
CA LYS A 419 25.22 -5.54 7.44
C LYS A 419 24.55 -4.30 8.00
N GLU A 420 24.99 -3.10 7.61
CA GLU A 420 24.38 -1.86 8.10
C GLU A 420 22.93 -1.75 7.62
N ILE A 421 22.68 -2.03 6.34
CA ILE A 421 21.34 -2.04 5.74
C ILE A 421 20.43 -3.03 6.48
N ARG A 422 20.88 -4.28 6.71
CA ARG A 422 20.14 -5.30 7.47
C ARG A 422 19.86 -4.87 8.91
N ARG A 423 20.82 -4.23 9.58
CA ARG A 423 20.63 -3.70 10.94
C ARG A 423 19.54 -2.63 10.96
N ASN A 424 19.53 -1.73 9.97
CA ASN A 424 18.51 -0.69 9.86
C ASN A 424 17.14 -1.29 9.54
N ALA A 425 17.05 -2.23 8.58
CA ALA A 425 15.80 -2.94 8.28
C ALA A 425 15.26 -3.67 9.52
N SER A 426 16.13 -4.34 10.29
CA SER A 426 15.76 -5.00 11.55
C SER A 426 15.29 -4.00 12.62
N LYS A 427 15.91 -2.83 12.72
CA LYS A 427 15.46 -1.75 13.60
C LYS A 427 14.04 -1.31 13.23
N TRP A 428 13.76 -1.07 11.95
CA TRP A 428 12.44 -0.63 11.49
C TRP A 428 11.36 -1.69 11.72
N LYS A 429 11.70 -2.98 11.57
CA LYS A 429 10.84 -4.09 11.96
C LYS A 429 10.40 -4.03 13.41
N GLU A 430 11.35 -3.83 14.33
CA GLU A 430 11.02 -3.78 15.76
C GLU A 430 10.20 -2.53 16.11
N LEU A 431 10.49 -1.37 15.49
CA LEU A 431 9.69 -0.15 15.68
C LEU A 431 8.27 -0.28 15.11
N ALA A 432 8.10 -0.96 13.97
CA ALA A 432 6.80 -1.24 13.39
C ALA A 432 5.94 -2.13 14.31
N LYS A 433 6.54 -3.14 14.93
CA LYS A 433 5.86 -3.97 15.95
C LYS A 433 5.50 -3.14 17.17
N GLU A 434 6.44 -2.37 17.70
CA GLU A 434 6.23 -1.51 18.87
C GLU A 434 5.07 -0.54 18.66
N ALA A 435 4.95 0.08 17.48
CA ALA A 435 3.86 1.01 17.18
C ALA A 435 2.47 0.35 17.24
N MET A 436 2.38 -0.94 16.87
CA MET A 436 1.12 -1.68 16.76
C MET A 436 0.81 -2.56 17.97
N ASP A 437 1.79 -2.78 18.86
CA ASP A 437 1.62 -3.51 20.11
C ASP A 437 0.71 -2.74 21.08
N GLU A 438 0.25 -3.42 22.14
CA GLU A 438 -0.61 -2.80 23.14
C GLU A 438 0.04 -1.56 23.78
N GLY A 439 -0.62 -0.42 23.68
CA GLY A 439 -0.09 0.86 24.16
C GLY A 439 0.94 1.52 23.23
N GLY A 440 1.21 0.92 22.06
CA GLY A 440 2.00 1.51 20.98
C GLY A 440 1.36 2.76 20.37
N SER A 441 2.13 3.56 19.63
CA SER A 441 1.68 4.84 19.07
C SER A 441 0.47 4.69 18.14
N SER A 442 0.50 3.72 17.23
CA SER A 442 -0.62 3.43 16.34
C SER A 442 -1.77 2.78 17.07
N ASP A 443 -1.52 1.86 18.01
CA ASP A 443 -2.59 1.26 18.83
C ASP A 443 -3.37 2.32 19.61
N ASN A 444 -2.68 3.27 20.24
CA ASN A 444 -3.30 4.38 20.96
C ASN A 444 -4.10 5.30 20.03
N ASN A 445 -3.58 5.62 18.84
CA ASN A 445 -4.33 6.42 17.86
C ASN A 445 -5.61 5.72 17.39
N ILE A 446 -5.58 4.39 17.26
CA ILE A 446 -6.76 3.60 16.92
C ILE A 446 -7.75 3.56 18.10
N GLU A 447 -7.28 3.42 19.33
CA GLU A 447 -8.13 3.52 20.53
C GLU A 447 -8.78 4.90 20.67
N GLU A 448 -8.06 5.97 20.38
CA GLU A 448 -8.63 7.33 20.38
C GLU A 448 -9.72 7.48 19.31
N PHE A 449 -9.49 6.95 18.10
CA PHE A 449 -10.52 6.91 17.06
C PHE A 449 -11.75 6.12 17.52
N VAL A 450 -11.55 4.93 18.11
CA VAL A 450 -12.63 4.08 18.64
C VAL A 450 -13.41 4.78 19.75
N ALA A 451 -12.73 5.41 20.70
CA ALA A 451 -13.35 6.18 21.78
C ALA A 451 -14.19 7.34 21.23
N GLY A 452 -13.72 7.98 20.15
CA GLY A 452 -14.46 9.03 19.43
C GLY A 452 -15.77 8.55 18.78
N LEU A 453 -15.94 7.25 18.54
CA LEU A 453 -17.19 6.68 18.00
C LEU A 453 -18.27 6.42 19.06
N HIS A 454 -17.92 6.53 20.35
CA HIS A 454 -18.81 6.31 21.49
C HIS A 454 -19.35 7.61 22.11
N LEU A 455 -18.85 8.76 21.66
CA LEU A 455 -19.33 10.10 21.99
C LEU A 455 -20.45 10.50 21.03
#